data_AF-A0A920AES5-F1
#
_entry.id   AF-A0A920AES5-F1
#
_cell.length_a   1.000
_cell.length_b   1.000
_cell.length_c   1.000
_cell.angle_alpha   90.00
_cell.angle_beta   90.00
_cell.angle_gamma   90.00
#
_symmetry.space_group_name_H-M   'P 1'
#
loop_
_entity.id
_entity.type
_entity.pdbx_description
1 polymer ?
#
loop_
_entity_poly.entity_id
_entity_poly.type
_entity_poly.pdbx_seq_one_letter_code
_entity_poly.pdbx_strand_id
1 'polypeptide(L)'
;MVGSAIYSSPVTVLTVWGDDATTTSKDGMLVSESVSFKVWNTNEVSDFTVAKWIEGSSSYQVDGISVASTIETNNVMTELNASESIG
;
A
#
# COMPACT_ATOMS: atom_id res chain seq x y z
N MET A 1 -9.89 2.81 -10.73
CA MET A 1 -8.42 2.86 -10.69
C MET A 1 -7.98 3.67 -9.48
N VAL A 2 -7.06 3.14 -8.67
CA VAL A 2 -6.42 3.88 -7.57
C VAL A 2 -5.04 4.34 -8.02
N GLY A 3 -4.48 5.41 -7.42
CA GLY A 3 -3.27 6.03 -7.96
C GLY A 3 -1.99 5.21 -7.84
N SER A 4 -0.92 5.71 -8.45
CA SER A 4 0.45 5.21 -8.32
C SER A 4 1.45 6.36 -8.27
N ALA A 5 2.60 6.14 -7.65
CA ALA A 5 3.67 7.11 -7.56
C ALA A 5 5.03 6.40 -7.54
N ILE A 6 6.07 7.11 -7.99
CA ILE A 6 7.46 6.65 -7.84
C ILE A 6 7.88 6.92 -6.40
N TYR A 7 8.47 5.93 -5.74
CA TYR A 7 9.06 6.12 -4.42
C TYR A 7 10.21 7.15 -4.48
N SER A 8 10.10 8.22 -3.70
CA SER A 8 11.08 9.29 -3.60
C SER A 8 11.40 9.62 -2.14
N SER A 9 12.66 9.94 -1.89
CA SER A 9 13.17 10.39 -0.58
C SER A 9 13.40 11.91 -0.61
N PRO A 10 12.99 12.65 0.43
CA PRO A 10 12.45 12.17 1.70
C PRO A 10 10.93 11.94 1.72
N VAL A 11 10.21 12.44 0.72
CA VAL A 11 8.74 12.40 0.69
C VAL A 11 8.27 11.78 -0.62
N THR A 12 7.30 10.87 -0.51
CA THR A 12 6.52 10.32 -1.62
C THR A 12 5.06 10.76 -1.46
N VAL A 13 4.43 11.22 -2.53
CA VAL A 13 3.02 11.63 -2.54
C VAL A 13 2.25 10.72 -3.47
N LEU A 14 1.11 10.21 -3.01
CA LEU A 14 0.21 9.34 -3.76
C LEU A 14 -1.21 9.86 -3.66
N THR A 15 -1.92 9.89 -4.78
CA THR A 15 -3.35 10.25 -4.82
C THR A 15 -4.21 8.99 -4.80
N VAL A 16 -5.22 8.95 -3.93
CA VAL A 16 -6.24 7.89 -3.92
C VAL A 16 -7.54 8.48 -4.46
N TRP A 17 -8.08 7.89 -5.52
CA TRP A 17 -9.29 8.37 -6.19
C TRP A 17 -10.52 7.65 -5.66
N GLY A 18 -11.59 8.41 -5.44
CA GLY A 18 -12.90 7.90 -5.05
C GLY A 18 -13.65 7.30 -6.22
N ASP A 19 -14.66 6.49 -5.90
CA ASP A 19 -15.57 5.87 -6.85
C ASP A 19 -16.47 6.89 -7.54
N ASP A 20 -16.72 6.74 -8.84
CA ASP A 20 -17.72 7.51 -9.57
C ASP A 20 -19.12 6.91 -9.38
N ALA A 21 -19.88 7.51 -8.45
CA ALA A 21 -21.24 7.10 -8.12
C ALA A 21 -22.26 7.24 -9.28
N THR A 22 -21.88 7.87 -10.40
CA THR A 22 -22.74 7.98 -11.58
C THR A 22 -22.67 6.75 -12.51
N THR A 23 -21.72 5.86 -12.27
CA THR A 23 -21.55 4.62 -13.03
C THR A 23 -22.10 3.42 -12.26
N THR A 24 -22.46 2.35 -12.98
CA THR A 24 -22.93 1.10 -12.36
C THR A 24 -21.79 0.21 -11.86
N SER A 25 -20.55 0.56 -12.21
CA SER A 25 -19.36 -0.25 -11.94
C SER A 25 -18.49 0.47 -10.94
N LYS A 26 -17.96 -0.25 -9.95
CA LYS A 26 -17.00 0.34 -9.04
C LYS A 26 -15.67 0.61 -9.76
N ASP A 27 -15.25 1.87 -9.81
CA ASP A 27 -14.06 2.36 -10.46
C ASP A 27 -13.18 3.25 -9.56
N GLY A 28 -13.43 3.29 -8.26
CA GLY A 28 -12.55 3.91 -7.26
C GLY A 28 -12.76 3.35 -5.85
N MET A 29 -12.35 4.13 -4.86
CA MET A 29 -12.55 3.79 -3.45
C MET A 29 -13.89 4.32 -2.92
N LEU A 30 -14.59 3.49 -2.16
CA LEU A 30 -15.77 3.92 -1.41
C LEU A 30 -15.35 4.57 -0.09
N VAL A 31 -16.14 5.51 0.42
CA VAL A 31 -15.86 6.13 1.72
C VAL A 31 -15.77 5.06 2.81
N SER A 32 -14.76 5.19 3.66
CA SER A 32 -14.40 4.27 4.74
C SER A 32 -13.85 2.91 4.30
N GLU A 33 -13.72 2.66 3.01
CA GLU A 33 -13.05 1.46 2.50
C GLU A 33 -11.56 1.48 2.83
N SER A 34 -11.03 0.31 3.24
CA SER A 34 -9.62 0.17 3.56
C SER A 34 -8.74 0.24 2.32
N VAL A 35 -7.78 1.15 2.33
CA VAL A 35 -6.71 1.29 1.35
C VAL A 35 -5.63 0.26 1.65
N SER A 36 -5.26 -0.52 0.64
CA SER A 36 -4.10 -1.42 0.68
C SER A 36 -2.97 -0.85 -0.17
N PHE A 37 -1.73 -1.00 0.30
CA PHE A 37 -0.57 -0.43 -0.37
C PHE A 37 0.36 -1.52 -0.87
N LYS A 38 0.87 -1.30 -2.08
CA LYS A 38 1.89 -2.14 -2.70
C LYS A 38 3.07 -1.26 -3.12
N VAL A 39 4.26 -1.82 -2.99
CA VAL A 39 5.49 -1.29 -3.56
C VAL A 39 6.03 -2.32 -4.54
N TRP A 40 6.56 -1.89 -5.66
CA TRP A 40 7.12 -2.79 -6.66
C TRP A 40 8.39 -2.24 -7.28
N ASN A 41 9.24 -3.14 -7.74
CA ASN A 41 10.41 -2.87 -8.55
C ASN A 41 10.38 -3.77 -9.81
N THR A 42 11.48 -3.86 -10.55
CA THR A 42 11.55 -4.68 -11.77
C THR A 42 11.41 -6.18 -11.52
N ASN A 43 11.64 -6.62 -10.28
CA ASN A 43 11.80 -8.02 -9.92
C ASN A 43 10.65 -8.51 -9.04
N GLU A 44 10.06 -7.65 -8.21
CA GLU A 44 9.08 -8.04 -7.20
C GLU A 44 7.99 -7.00 -6.94
N VAL A 45 6.88 -7.48 -6.39
CA VAL A 45 5.80 -6.67 -5.82
C VAL A 45 5.62 -7.12 -4.37
N SER A 46 5.58 -6.18 -3.44
CA SER A 46 5.40 -6.44 -2.02
C SER A 46 4.27 -5.59 -1.46
N ASP A 47 3.46 -6.19 -0.60
CA ASP A 47 2.53 -5.44 0.24
C ASP A 47 3.29 -4.78 1.40
N PHE A 48 2.85 -3.58 1.76
CA PHE A 48 3.32 -2.93 2.97
C PHE A 48 2.15 -2.35 3.77
N THR A 49 2.36 -2.21 5.07
CA THR A 49 1.41 -1.57 5.97
C THR A 49 1.99 -0.28 6.51
N VAL A 50 1.11 0.63 6.91
CA VAL A 50 1.51 1.83 7.64
C VAL A 50 1.40 1.53 9.13
N ALA A 51 2.54 1.31 9.77
CA ALA A 51 2.60 1.01 11.20
C ALA A 51 2.20 2.21 12.06
N LYS A 52 2.48 3.43 11.58
CA LYS A 52 2.13 4.66 12.29
C LYS A 52 1.69 5.76 11.33
N TRP A 53 0.54 6.34 11.61
CA TRP A 53 0.03 7.55 10.96
C TRP A 53 0.38 8.80 11.80
N ILE A 54 0.79 9.87 11.13
CA ILE A 54 0.85 11.22 11.70
C ILE A 54 -0.54 11.86 11.64
N GLU A 55 -1.23 11.67 10.52
CA GLU A 55 -2.57 12.17 10.26
C GLU A 55 -3.36 11.15 9.43
N GLY A 56 -4.67 11.11 9.62
CA GLY A 56 -5.57 10.24 8.88
C GLY A 56 -5.41 8.77 9.24
N SER A 57 -5.71 7.91 8.28
CA SER A 57 -5.69 6.46 8.44
C SER A 57 -5.57 5.75 7.08
N SER A 58 -5.63 4.43 7.10
CA SER A 58 -5.77 3.58 5.92
C SER A 58 -7.22 3.45 5.42
N SER A 59 -8.14 4.33 5.83
CA SER A 59 -9.51 4.35 5.29
C SER A 59 -9.69 5.52 4.34
N TYR A 60 -10.24 5.27 3.15
CA TYR A 60 -10.49 6.33 2.18
C TYR A 60 -11.52 7.33 2.70
N GLN A 61 -11.26 8.63 2.47
CA GLN A 61 -12.15 9.74 2.78
C GLN A 61 -12.11 10.74 1.61
N VAL A 62 -13.26 11.32 1.26
CA VAL A 62 -13.34 12.39 0.25
C VAL A 62 -12.63 13.63 0.81
N ASP A 63 -11.80 14.25 -0.03
CA ASP A 63 -10.95 15.40 0.34
C ASP A 63 -10.05 15.16 1.57
N GLY A 64 -9.78 13.89 1.89
CA GLY A 64 -8.96 13.50 3.03
C GLY A 64 -7.46 13.57 2.72
N ILE A 65 -6.67 13.88 3.76
CA ILE A 65 -5.22 13.76 3.75
C ILE A 65 -4.82 12.73 4.80
N SER A 66 -3.98 11.78 4.42
CA SER A 66 -3.35 10.84 5.33
C SER A 66 -1.83 10.95 5.20
N VAL A 67 -1.14 11.04 6.33
CA VAL A 67 0.33 11.19 6.39
C VAL A 67 0.91 10.02 7.16
N ALA A 68 1.65 9.15 6.48
CA ALA A 68 2.34 8.03 7.10
C ALA A 68 3.65 8.48 7.77
N SER A 69 3.88 8.02 9.00
CA SER A 69 5.16 8.19 9.72
C SER A 69 6.11 7.03 9.46
N THR A 70 5.59 5.81 9.50
CA THR A 70 6.39 4.58 9.43
C THR A 70 5.63 3.55 8.61
N ILE A 71 6.32 2.93 7.67
CA ILE A 71 5.80 1.81 6.86
C ILE A 71 6.65 0.57 7.08
N GLU A 72 6.03 -0.59 6.98
CA GLU A 72 6.67 -1.89 7.20
C GLU A 72 6.32 -2.83 6.04
N THR A 73 7.32 -3.47 5.47
CA THR A 73 7.14 -4.55 4.49
C THR A 73 7.16 -5.89 5.20
N ASN A 74 6.17 -6.74 4.93
CA ASN A 74 6.16 -8.10 5.46
C ASN A 74 7.04 -8.98 4.57
N ASN A 75 8.36 -8.95 4.78
CA ASN A 75 9.26 -9.93 4.17
C ASN A 75 9.07 -11.26 4.88
N VAL A 76 8.24 -12.14 4.31
CA VAL A 76 8.27 -13.56 4.67
C VAL A 76 9.58 -14.13 4.13
N MET A 77 10.61 -14.11 4.96
CA MET A 77 11.82 -14.88 4.69
C MET A 77 11.41 -16.35 4.74
N THR A 78 11.21 -16.97 3.58
CA THR A 78 11.11 -18.43 3.52
C THR A 78 12.44 -18.96 4.03
N GLU A 79 12.48 -19.45 5.28
CA GLU A 79 13.63 -20.18 5.79
C GLU A 79 13.82 -21.41 4.87
N LEU A 80 14.78 -21.32 3.96
CA LEU A 80 15.33 -22.49 3.29
C LEU A 80 15.89 -23.36 4.41
N ASN A 81 15.15 -24.40 4.80
CA ASN A 81 15.71 -25.50 5.57
C ASN A 81 16.79 -26.17 4.71
N ALA A 82 17.99 -25.59 4.72
CA ALA A 82 19.21 -26.21 4.26
C ALA A 82 19.59 -27.28 5.30
N SER A 83 18.94 -28.45 5.20
CA SER A 83 19.54 -29.68 5.66
C SER A 83 20.07 -30.41 4.44
N GLU A 84 21.18 -29.88 3.88
CA GLU A 84 22.13 -30.76 3.21
C GLU A 84 22.73 -31.67 4.29
N SER A 85 22.29 -32.92 4.33
CA SER A 85 23.08 -34.00 4.94
C SER A 85 23.51 -34.92 3.81
N ILE A 86 24.59 -34.54 3.14
CA ILE A 86 25.50 -35.51 2.51
C ILE A 86 26.52 -35.92 3.57
N GLY A 87 26.58 -37.23 3.85
CA GLY A 87 27.48 -37.84 4.82
C GLY A 87 27.00 -39.22 5.21
#